data_AF-A0A7X9GYE8-F1
#
_entry.id   AF-A0A7X9GYE8-F1
#
_cell.length_a   1.000
_cell.length_b   1.000
_cell.length_c   1.000
_cell.angle_alpha   90.00
_cell.angle_beta   90.00
_cell.angle_gamma   90.00
#
_symmetry.space_group_name_H-M   'P 1'
#
loop_
_entity.id
_entity.type
_entity.pdbx_description
1 polymer ?
#
loop_
_entity_poly.entity_id
_entity_poly.type
_entity_poly.pdbx_seq_one_letter_code
_entity_poly.pdbx_strand_id
1 'polypeptide(L)'
;SSIRRFSFSQTRMLNAFIDFADWRERRSLYMKSFLEPGNRLPFIQTRNRGFVEINEEREYRFRYELEDHHGNRLTYPFTVKGVPGEIPQTLPCGHYMSWQFDNSYRDPDLSLTIPNGNLYHDICFTHQAVKSSSHFSDIHQLHNTPVPLHGQASLRIRLKSDTLIQKSNYGIVSLDKNGKESWLGGDYAHGGITASIRELGGRYAVAVDNVAPVITPLQPENWKSRRTIRIRLSDNKSGIASFRGEINGKFVLFTHDSKSNVYSYHFNDERLNKGEELTLVFTATDSAGNSSEYKSKL
;
A
#
# COMPACT_ATOMS: atom_id res chain seq x y z
N SER A 1 20.56 3.38 -22.59
CA SER A 1 19.21 3.94 -22.49
C SER A 1 19.26 5.36 -21.95
N SER A 2 18.67 6.35 -22.63
CA SER A 2 18.56 7.73 -22.12
C SER A 2 17.12 8.05 -21.75
N ILE A 3 16.88 8.63 -20.57
CA ILE A 3 15.55 9.04 -20.11
C ILE A 3 15.44 10.55 -20.16
N ARG A 4 14.56 11.09 -21.01
CA ARG A 4 14.27 12.54 -21.08
C ARG A 4 12.96 12.94 -20.39
N ARG A 5 11.98 12.03 -20.38
CA ARG A 5 10.66 12.26 -19.75
C ARG A 5 10.12 10.92 -19.25
N PHE A 6 9.56 10.92 -18.05
CA PHE A 6 8.93 9.76 -17.43
C PHE A 6 7.57 10.16 -16.85
N SER A 7 6.53 9.38 -17.13
CA SER A 7 5.20 9.66 -16.61
C SER A 7 5.09 9.22 -15.16
N PHE A 8 4.60 10.09 -14.27
CA PHE A 8 4.29 9.71 -12.89
C PHE A 8 3.34 8.50 -12.80
N SER A 9 2.42 8.34 -13.77
CA SER A 9 1.52 7.18 -13.83
C SER A 9 2.25 5.85 -14.07
N GLN A 10 3.46 5.88 -14.61
CA GLN A 10 4.27 4.68 -14.89
C GLN A 10 5.22 4.31 -13.75
N THR A 11 5.29 5.11 -12.68
CA THR A 11 6.23 4.91 -11.55
C THR A 11 6.17 3.50 -10.98
N ARG A 12 4.99 2.90 -10.94
CA ARG A 12 4.81 1.55 -10.38
C ARG A 12 5.48 0.44 -11.20
N MET A 13 5.70 0.67 -12.49
CA MET A 13 6.42 -0.25 -13.37
C MET A 13 7.89 -0.40 -12.96
N LEU A 14 8.45 0.54 -12.18
CA LEU A 14 9.79 0.42 -11.61
C LEU A 14 9.92 -0.81 -10.70
N ASN A 15 8.84 -1.33 -10.13
CA ASN A 15 8.86 -2.57 -9.35
C ASN A 15 9.28 -3.79 -10.19
N ALA A 16 9.05 -3.76 -11.51
CA ALA A 16 9.50 -4.81 -12.44
C ALA A 16 10.95 -4.60 -12.91
N PHE A 17 11.55 -3.45 -12.60
CA PHE A 17 12.92 -3.10 -12.97
C PHE A 17 13.93 -3.46 -11.88
N ILE A 18 13.46 -3.60 -10.64
CA ILE A 18 14.29 -3.90 -9.48
C ILE A 18 14.04 -5.32 -8.96
N ASP A 19 14.94 -5.82 -8.13
CA ASP A 19 14.63 -6.89 -7.19
C ASP A 19 13.68 -6.35 -6.10
N PHE A 20 12.38 -6.53 -6.35
CA PHE A 20 11.36 -6.04 -5.45
C PHE A 20 11.36 -6.75 -4.10
N ALA A 21 11.62 -8.07 -4.08
CA ALA A 21 11.63 -8.84 -2.84
C ALA A 21 12.75 -8.34 -1.93
N ASP A 22 13.96 -8.17 -2.45
CA ASP A 22 15.09 -7.67 -1.66
C ASP A 22 14.89 -6.21 -1.23
N TRP A 23 14.30 -5.37 -2.10
CA TRP A 23 13.92 -4.00 -1.72
C TRP A 23 12.88 -3.97 -0.59
N ARG A 24 11.86 -4.83 -0.64
CA ARG A 24 10.82 -4.87 0.40
C ARG A 24 11.36 -5.34 1.74
N GLU A 25 12.24 -6.32 1.74
CA GLU A 25 12.72 -6.96 2.96
C GLU A 25 13.93 -6.25 3.58
N ARG A 26 14.86 -5.78 2.74
CA ARG A 26 16.18 -5.28 3.16
C ARG A 26 16.41 -3.81 2.83
N ARG A 27 15.52 -3.18 2.07
CA ARG A 27 15.69 -1.82 1.53
C ARG A 27 16.94 -1.66 0.65
N SER A 28 17.43 -2.76 0.08
CA SER A 28 18.50 -2.74 -0.92
C SER A 28 17.90 -2.65 -2.32
N LEU A 29 18.50 -1.83 -3.19
CA LEU A 29 18.00 -1.58 -4.53
C LEU A 29 18.93 -2.25 -5.56
N TYR A 30 18.56 -3.44 -6.00
CA TYR A 30 19.23 -4.10 -7.13
C TYR A 30 18.43 -3.90 -8.40
N MET A 31 19.09 -3.46 -9.47
CA MET A 31 18.51 -3.39 -10.80
C MET A 31 18.65 -4.73 -11.50
N LYS A 32 17.59 -5.20 -12.15
CA LYS A 32 17.64 -6.42 -12.95
C LYS A 32 18.39 -6.15 -14.26
N SER A 33 19.27 -7.08 -14.64
CA SER A 33 19.96 -7.05 -15.94
C SER A 33 19.13 -7.67 -17.07
N PHE A 34 17.90 -8.10 -16.78
CA PHE A 34 16.95 -8.66 -17.73
C PHE A 34 15.57 -7.99 -17.62
N LEU A 35 14.79 -8.09 -18.69
CA LEU A 35 13.47 -7.49 -18.81
C LEU A 35 12.38 -8.54 -18.55
N GLU A 36 11.72 -8.44 -17.40
CA GLU A 36 10.58 -9.30 -17.05
C GLU A 36 9.47 -9.25 -18.11
N PRO A 37 8.74 -10.36 -18.36
CA PRO A 37 7.69 -10.47 -19.37
C PRO A 37 6.73 -9.28 -19.43
N GLY A 38 6.16 -8.89 -18.28
CA GLY A 38 5.19 -7.80 -18.13
C GLY A 38 5.80 -6.41 -17.97
N ASN A 39 7.12 -6.25 -17.99
CA ASN A 39 7.77 -4.94 -17.90
C ASN A 39 7.64 -4.19 -19.23
N ARG A 40 7.01 -3.00 -19.19
CA ARG A 40 6.72 -2.16 -20.37
C ARG A 40 7.44 -0.80 -20.34
N LEU A 41 8.53 -0.69 -19.59
CA LEU A 41 9.30 0.57 -19.53
C LEU A 41 9.88 0.91 -20.91
N PRO A 42 9.50 2.06 -21.51
CA PRO A 42 9.80 2.35 -22.91
C PRO A 42 11.27 2.66 -23.17
N PHE A 43 12.05 2.94 -22.13
CA PHE A 43 13.46 3.31 -22.25
C PHE A 43 14.41 2.11 -22.20
N ILE A 44 13.93 0.90 -21.88
CA ILE A 44 14.79 -0.28 -21.79
C ILE A 44 15.03 -0.81 -23.21
N GLN A 45 16.29 -0.76 -23.65
CA GLN A 45 16.75 -1.38 -24.89
C GLN A 45 17.49 -2.66 -24.55
N THR A 46 17.15 -3.75 -25.22
CA THR A 46 17.67 -5.07 -24.85
C THR A 46 17.74 -6.01 -26.06
N ARG A 47 18.70 -6.94 -26.02
CA ARG A 47 18.77 -8.10 -26.92
C ARG A 47 18.39 -9.34 -26.11
N ASN A 48 17.56 -10.22 -26.66
CA ASN A 48 17.05 -11.41 -25.96
C ASN A 48 16.51 -11.12 -24.55
N ARG A 49 15.85 -9.97 -24.36
CA ARG A 49 15.37 -9.49 -23.05
C ARG A 49 16.44 -9.42 -21.94
N GLY A 50 17.73 -9.41 -22.28
CA GLY A 50 18.84 -9.32 -21.34
C GLY A 50 19.29 -10.67 -20.79
N PHE A 51 18.69 -11.78 -21.26
CA PHE A 51 19.17 -13.11 -20.96
C PHE A 51 20.43 -13.41 -21.78
N VAL A 52 21.47 -13.87 -21.09
CA VAL A 52 22.71 -14.34 -21.69
C VAL A 52 22.83 -15.83 -21.43
N GLU A 53 22.93 -16.60 -22.50
CA GLU A 53 23.06 -18.05 -22.45
C GLU A 53 24.52 -18.44 -22.23
N ILE A 54 24.76 -19.30 -21.24
CA ILE A 54 26.06 -19.87 -20.91
C ILE A 54 26.00 -21.36 -21.28
N ASN A 55 26.37 -21.69 -22.51
CA ASN A 55 26.16 -23.02 -23.11
C ASN A 55 27.45 -23.81 -23.33
N GLU A 56 28.61 -23.20 -23.11
CA GLU A 56 29.93 -23.81 -23.27
C GLU A 56 30.79 -23.60 -22.01
N GLU A 57 31.68 -24.55 -21.73
CA GLU A 57 32.69 -24.44 -20.68
C GLU A 57 33.81 -23.47 -21.12
N ARG A 58 33.62 -22.18 -20.83
CA ARG A 58 34.61 -21.14 -21.11
C ARG A 58 34.42 -19.91 -20.24
N GLU A 59 35.34 -18.98 -20.35
CA GLU A 59 35.21 -17.65 -19.76
C GLU A 59 34.35 -16.74 -20.64
N TYR A 60 33.39 -16.06 -20.02
CA TYR A 60 32.53 -15.06 -20.62
C TYR A 60 32.85 -13.72 -19.96
N ARG A 61 33.36 -12.76 -20.74
CA ARG A 61 33.75 -11.44 -20.24
C ARG A 61 32.58 -10.48 -20.35
N PHE A 62 32.15 -9.97 -19.21
CA PHE A 62 31.08 -8.98 -19.08
C PHE A 62 31.64 -7.65 -18.61
N ARG A 63 30.84 -6.60 -18.80
CA ARG A 63 31.06 -5.33 -18.12
C ARG A 63 29.74 -4.61 -17.89
N TYR A 64 29.63 -3.94 -16.76
CA TYR A 64 28.61 -2.92 -16.55
C TYR A 64 29.17 -1.55 -16.90
N GLU A 65 28.37 -0.73 -17.56
CA GLU A 65 28.67 0.68 -17.84
C GLU A 65 27.53 1.53 -17.26
N LEU A 66 27.87 2.42 -16.35
CA LEU A 66 26.95 3.36 -15.70
C LEU A 66 27.36 4.76 -16.11
N GLU A 67 26.41 5.56 -16.59
CA GLU A 67 26.64 6.93 -17.04
C GLU A 67 25.65 7.85 -16.35
N ASP A 68 26.14 8.92 -15.71
CA ASP A 68 25.29 9.92 -15.07
C ASP A 68 24.80 11.00 -16.05
N HIS A 69 23.97 11.93 -15.57
CA HIS A 69 23.45 13.01 -16.41
C HIS A 69 24.52 13.97 -16.94
N HIS A 70 25.68 14.05 -16.27
CA HIS A 70 26.81 14.87 -16.66
C HIS A 70 27.76 14.14 -17.61
N GLY A 71 27.47 12.89 -17.96
CA GLY A 71 28.29 12.06 -18.86
C GLY A 71 29.46 11.37 -18.15
N ASN A 72 29.53 11.41 -16.80
CA ASN A 72 30.55 10.65 -16.09
C ASN A 72 30.23 9.16 -16.19
N ARG A 73 31.19 8.38 -16.68
CA ARG A 73 31.04 6.95 -16.92
C ARG A 73 31.88 6.12 -15.96
N LEU A 74 31.25 5.17 -15.29
CA LEU A 74 31.90 4.11 -14.53
C LEU A 74 31.75 2.77 -15.26
N THR A 75 32.88 2.10 -15.51
CA THR A 75 32.92 0.79 -16.16
C THR A 75 33.42 -0.25 -15.17
N TYR A 76 32.66 -1.33 -14.99
CA TYR A 76 33.00 -2.44 -14.11
C TYR A 76 33.08 -3.76 -14.89
N PRO A 77 34.29 -4.23 -15.24
CA PRO A 77 34.47 -5.51 -15.93
C PRO A 77 34.43 -6.69 -14.95
N PHE A 78 33.89 -7.82 -15.39
CA PHE A 78 33.92 -9.08 -14.65
C PHE A 78 33.85 -10.28 -15.59
N THR A 79 34.25 -11.45 -15.11
CA THR A 79 34.24 -12.70 -15.88
C THR A 79 33.30 -13.70 -15.22
N VAL A 80 32.39 -14.28 -16.00
CA VAL A 80 31.59 -15.44 -15.61
C VAL A 80 32.25 -16.67 -16.22
N LYS A 81 32.56 -17.67 -15.40
CA LYS A 81 33.09 -18.95 -15.87
C LYS A 81 31.92 -19.92 -16.08
N GLY A 82 31.69 -20.31 -17.33
CA GLY A 82 30.78 -21.40 -17.66
C GLY A 82 31.41 -22.72 -17.24
N VAL A 83 30.68 -23.51 -16.46
CA VAL A 83 31.08 -24.86 -16.05
C VAL A 83 29.92 -25.81 -16.36
N PRO A 84 30.19 -27.05 -16.80
CA PRO A 84 29.14 -28.06 -16.96
C PRO A 84 28.41 -28.27 -15.64
N GLY A 85 27.08 -28.30 -15.70
CA GLY A 85 26.23 -28.51 -14.52
C GLY A 85 24.87 -29.02 -14.93
N GLU A 86 24.24 -29.78 -14.03
CA GLU A 86 22.87 -30.23 -14.23
C GLU A 86 21.91 -29.03 -14.12
N ILE A 87 21.00 -28.92 -15.08
CA ILE A 87 19.94 -27.91 -15.02
C ILE A 87 18.91 -28.39 -14.00
N PRO A 88 18.66 -27.63 -12.90
CA PRO A 88 17.70 -28.04 -11.89
C PRO A 88 16.32 -28.25 -12.51
N GLN A 89 15.68 -29.36 -12.17
CA GLN A 89 14.28 -29.56 -12.57
C GLN A 89 13.39 -28.54 -11.88
N THR A 90 12.43 -28.00 -12.63
CA THR A 90 11.42 -27.09 -12.08
C THR A 90 10.59 -27.83 -11.04
N LEU A 91 10.52 -27.29 -9.83
CA LEU A 91 9.66 -27.83 -8.77
C LEU A 91 8.18 -27.84 -9.23
N PRO A 92 7.41 -28.88 -8.88
CA PRO A 92 5.98 -28.90 -9.16
C PRO A 92 5.28 -27.67 -8.57
N CYS A 93 4.50 -26.99 -9.39
CA CYS A 93 3.76 -25.82 -8.95
C CYS A 93 2.30 -26.17 -8.63
N GLY A 94 1.90 -26.05 -7.36
CA GLY A 94 0.53 -26.32 -6.93
C GLY A 94 -0.49 -25.34 -7.50
N HIS A 95 -0.15 -24.05 -7.51
CA HIS A 95 -1.02 -22.99 -8.01
C HIS A 95 -0.23 -22.03 -8.91
N TYR A 96 -0.17 -22.36 -10.19
CA TYR A 96 0.45 -21.50 -11.18
C TYR A 96 -0.44 -20.29 -11.46
N MET A 97 0.14 -19.09 -11.41
CA MET A 97 -0.52 -17.85 -11.80
C MET A 97 0.26 -17.17 -12.92
N SER A 98 -0.41 -16.93 -14.04
CA SER A 98 0.22 -16.35 -15.22
C SER A 98 0.18 -14.83 -15.22
N TRP A 99 1.22 -14.19 -15.72
CA TRP A 99 1.23 -12.74 -15.91
C TRP A 99 0.28 -12.24 -17.00
N GLN A 100 -0.13 -13.11 -17.92
CA GLN A 100 -0.92 -12.75 -19.11
C GLN A 100 -2.43 -12.89 -18.93
N PHE A 101 -2.88 -13.50 -17.84
CA PHE A 101 -4.28 -13.87 -17.65
C PHE A 101 -4.81 -13.40 -16.30
N ASP A 102 -6.13 -13.43 -16.15
CA ASP A 102 -6.75 -13.31 -14.84
C ASP A 102 -6.39 -14.52 -14.00
N ASN A 103 -6.01 -14.28 -12.76
CA ASN A 103 -5.68 -15.34 -11.81
C ASN A 103 -6.64 -15.30 -10.63
N SER A 104 -6.95 -16.48 -10.09
CA SER A 104 -7.74 -16.58 -8.88
C SER A 104 -7.24 -17.72 -8.01
N TYR A 105 -7.44 -17.55 -6.71
CA TYR A 105 -7.24 -18.58 -5.70
C TYR A 105 -8.45 -18.60 -4.78
N ARG A 106 -8.95 -19.80 -4.46
CA ARG A 106 -10.15 -19.99 -3.63
C ARG A 106 -9.93 -21.11 -2.64
N ASP A 107 -10.13 -20.77 -1.38
CA ASP A 107 -10.25 -21.65 -0.23
C ASP A 107 -11.57 -21.36 0.51
N PRO A 108 -12.04 -22.24 1.40
CA PRO A 108 -13.27 -22.02 2.17
C PRO A 108 -13.31 -20.70 2.97
N ASP A 109 -12.16 -20.20 3.40
CA ASP A 109 -12.03 -19.00 4.23
C ASP A 109 -11.51 -17.77 3.48
N LEU A 110 -11.06 -17.94 2.22
CA LEU A 110 -10.35 -16.89 1.51
C LEU A 110 -10.54 -17.00 0.00
N SER A 111 -10.74 -15.87 -0.67
CA SER A 111 -10.59 -15.80 -2.12
C SER A 111 -9.75 -14.61 -2.54
N LEU A 112 -8.85 -14.85 -3.49
CA LEU A 112 -8.00 -13.84 -4.11
C LEU A 112 -8.29 -13.82 -5.60
N THR A 113 -8.45 -12.63 -6.17
CA THR A 113 -8.60 -12.41 -7.62
C THR A 113 -7.61 -11.35 -8.05
N ILE A 114 -6.75 -11.72 -9.00
CA ILE A 114 -5.72 -10.86 -9.58
C ILE A 114 -6.06 -10.67 -11.06
N PRO A 115 -6.59 -9.51 -11.46
CA PRO A 115 -6.83 -9.19 -12.86
C PRO A 115 -5.56 -9.28 -13.72
N ASN A 116 -5.74 -9.57 -15.00
CA ASN A 116 -4.71 -9.57 -16.02
C ASN A 116 -3.89 -8.26 -16.01
N GLY A 117 -2.58 -8.37 -16.22
CA GLY A 117 -1.66 -7.25 -16.29
C GLY A 117 -1.16 -6.76 -14.93
N ASN A 118 -1.58 -7.40 -13.84
CA ASN A 118 -1.10 -7.08 -12.50
C ASN A 118 0.20 -7.79 -12.12
N LEU A 119 0.48 -8.98 -12.65
CA LEU A 119 1.74 -9.66 -12.42
C LEU A 119 2.75 -9.28 -13.51
N TYR A 120 4.03 -9.14 -13.15
CA TYR A 120 5.10 -8.83 -14.11
C TYR A 120 5.79 -10.08 -14.68
N HIS A 121 5.65 -11.21 -14.01
CA HIS A 121 6.12 -12.52 -14.44
C HIS A 121 5.21 -13.60 -13.83
N ASP A 122 5.25 -14.82 -14.37
CA ASP A 122 4.47 -15.93 -13.83
C ASP A 122 4.99 -16.33 -12.45
N ILE A 123 4.09 -16.65 -11.52
CA ILE A 123 4.47 -17.06 -10.17
C ILE A 123 3.87 -18.42 -9.85
N CYS A 124 4.57 -19.16 -8.98
CA CYS A 124 3.97 -20.27 -8.28
C CYS A 124 3.38 -19.76 -6.95
N PHE A 125 2.09 -19.49 -6.94
CA PHE A 125 1.41 -18.95 -5.78
C PHE A 125 1.35 -19.97 -4.65
N THR A 126 1.48 -19.47 -3.41
CA THR A 126 1.36 -20.26 -2.19
C THR A 126 0.42 -19.55 -1.24
N HIS A 127 -0.33 -20.33 -0.46
CA HIS A 127 -1.17 -19.79 0.60
C HIS A 127 -0.95 -20.62 1.86
N GLN A 128 -0.85 -19.94 2.99
CA GLN A 128 -0.77 -20.57 4.31
C GLN A 128 -1.70 -19.83 5.26
N ALA A 129 -2.35 -20.56 6.17
CA ALA A 129 -3.21 -19.98 7.19
C ALA A 129 -2.78 -20.46 8.58
N VAL A 130 -2.76 -19.54 9.53
CA VAL A 130 -2.46 -19.81 10.95
C VAL A 130 -3.65 -19.36 11.78
N LYS A 131 -4.14 -20.25 12.65
CA LYS A 131 -5.25 -19.92 13.55
C LYS A 131 -4.92 -18.70 14.41
N SER A 132 -5.88 -17.80 14.55
CA SER A 132 -5.75 -16.63 15.42
C SER A 132 -6.92 -16.54 16.39
N SER A 133 -6.61 -16.24 17.65
CA SER A 133 -7.61 -15.94 18.69
C SER A 133 -7.82 -14.44 18.90
N SER A 134 -6.94 -13.59 18.35
CA SER A 134 -6.99 -12.13 18.48
C SER A 134 -7.66 -11.43 17.29
N HIS A 135 -8.04 -12.20 16.26
CA HIS A 135 -8.67 -11.70 15.04
C HIS A 135 -9.99 -12.41 14.79
N PHE A 136 -10.81 -11.85 13.90
CA PHE A 136 -12.09 -12.42 13.49
C PHE A 136 -11.95 -13.41 12.31
N SER A 137 -10.73 -13.68 11.88
CA SER A 137 -10.35 -14.70 10.91
C SER A 137 -9.05 -15.39 11.33
N ASP A 138 -8.69 -16.46 10.63
CA ASP A 138 -7.30 -16.93 10.66
C ASP A 138 -6.38 -15.86 10.02
N ILE A 139 -5.08 -15.94 10.29
CA ILE A 139 -4.08 -15.10 9.62
C ILE A 139 -3.64 -15.81 8.35
N HIS A 140 -3.91 -15.20 7.21
CA HIS A 140 -3.63 -15.72 5.88
C HIS A 140 -2.37 -15.08 5.30
N GLN A 141 -1.35 -15.88 5.00
CA GLN A 141 -0.19 -15.48 4.23
C GLN A 141 -0.42 -15.76 2.74
N LEU A 142 -0.42 -14.71 1.93
CA LEU A 142 -0.64 -14.79 0.49
C LEU A 142 0.71 -14.72 -0.20
N HIS A 143 1.32 -15.86 -0.48
CA HIS A 143 2.67 -16.05 -1.01
C HIS A 143 3.80 -15.89 0.02
N ASN A 144 4.93 -16.55 -0.25
CA ASN A 144 6.06 -16.64 0.68
C ASN A 144 7.03 -15.45 0.56
N THR A 145 7.11 -14.84 -0.63
CA THR A 145 7.99 -13.72 -0.92
C THR A 145 7.18 -12.51 -1.41
N PRO A 146 7.68 -11.28 -1.25
CA PRO A 146 7.00 -10.10 -1.75
C PRO A 146 6.90 -10.11 -3.28
N VAL A 147 5.68 -9.97 -3.82
CA VAL A 147 5.43 -9.81 -5.26
C VAL A 147 4.62 -8.55 -5.50
N PRO A 148 5.14 -7.59 -6.27
CA PRO A 148 4.41 -6.36 -6.54
C PRO A 148 3.31 -6.62 -7.56
N LEU A 149 2.13 -6.06 -7.32
CA LEU A 149 1.08 -6.00 -8.34
C LEU A 149 1.12 -4.65 -9.06
N HIS A 150 0.97 -4.64 -10.39
CA HIS A 150 0.92 -3.39 -11.16
C HIS A 150 -0.28 -2.53 -10.78
N GLY A 151 -1.47 -3.13 -10.66
CA GLY A 151 -2.68 -2.52 -10.15
C GLY A 151 -3.09 -3.10 -8.79
N GLN A 152 -4.36 -3.43 -8.66
CA GLN A 152 -4.96 -3.94 -7.42
C GLN A 152 -5.50 -5.36 -7.65
N ALA A 153 -5.35 -6.22 -6.65
CA ALA A 153 -6.06 -7.49 -6.53
C ALA A 153 -7.16 -7.39 -5.48
N SER A 154 -8.24 -8.14 -5.68
CA SER A 154 -9.34 -8.24 -4.74
C SER A 154 -9.09 -9.41 -3.79
N LEU A 155 -9.00 -9.12 -2.50
CA LEU A 155 -8.86 -10.10 -1.43
C LEU A 155 -10.15 -10.13 -0.61
N ARG A 156 -10.75 -11.32 -0.49
CA ARG A 156 -11.86 -11.56 0.43
C ARG A 156 -11.46 -12.55 1.50
N ILE A 157 -11.70 -12.22 2.77
CA ILE A 157 -11.48 -13.10 3.93
C ILE A 157 -12.81 -13.30 4.64
N ARG A 158 -13.17 -14.57 4.91
CA ARG A 158 -14.38 -14.94 5.62
C ARG A 158 -14.18 -14.77 7.13
N LEU A 159 -15.21 -14.27 7.81
CA LEU A 159 -15.26 -14.22 9.27
C LEU A 159 -15.42 -15.64 9.82
N LYS A 160 -14.71 -15.94 10.91
CA LYS A 160 -14.93 -17.15 11.72
C LYS A 160 -16.08 -16.99 12.69
N SER A 161 -16.29 -15.76 13.18
CA SER A 161 -17.42 -15.39 14.01
C SER A 161 -17.88 -13.99 13.62
N ASP A 162 -19.17 -13.85 13.32
CA ASP A 162 -19.78 -12.58 12.96
C ASP A 162 -20.67 -12.10 14.11
N THR A 163 -20.11 -11.25 14.96
CA THR A 163 -20.71 -10.86 16.25
C THR A 163 -21.10 -9.39 16.33
N LEU A 164 -20.58 -8.53 15.45
CA LEU A 164 -20.86 -7.11 15.49
C LEU A 164 -22.20 -6.79 14.83
N ILE A 165 -22.96 -5.87 15.44
CA ILE A 165 -24.15 -5.29 14.80
C ILE A 165 -23.72 -4.32 13.69
N GLN A 166 -22.77 -3.44 13.99
CA GLN A 166 -22.22 -2.47 13.03
C GLN A 166 -21.14 -3.13 12.18
N LYS A 167 -21.50 -3.57 10.97
CA LYS A 167 -20.61 -4.32 10.08
C LYS A 167 -19.46 -3.48 9.48
N SER A 168 -19.63 -2.15 9.40
CA SER A 168 -18.59 -1.24 8.90
C SER A 168 -17.33 -1.24 9.77
N ASN A 169 -17.44 -1.68 11.02
CA ASN A 169 -16.33 -1.73 11.96
C ASN A 169 -15.40 -2.92 11.70
N TYR A 170 -15.79 -3.87 10.86
CA TYR A 170 -14.88 -4.91 10.38
C TYR A 170 -14.00 -4.38 9.25
N GLY A 171 -12.74 -4.78 9.24
CA GLY A 171 -11.82 -4.49 8.15
C GLY A 171 -10.69 -5.50 8.06
N ILE A 172 -10.09 -5.61 6.87
CA ILE A 172 -8.85 -6.37 6.70
C ILE A 172 -7.68 -5.53 7.21
N VAL A 173 -6.79 -6.15 7.96
CA VAL A 173 -5.49 -5.60 8.35
C VAL A 173 -4.38 -6.42 7.71
N SER A 174 -3.30 -5.75 7.32
CA SER A 174 -2.02 -6.42 7.05
C SER A 174 -1.18 -6.48 8.32
N LEU A 175 -0.44 -7.57 8.52
CA LEU A 175 0.46 -7.74 9.65
C LEU A 175 1.92 -7.75 9.17
N ASP A 176 2.76 -6.96 9.83
CA ASP A 176 4.22 -7.02 9.62
C ASP A 176 4.86 -8.22 10.36
N LYS A 177 6.19 -8.34 10.26
CA LYS A 177 6.96 -9.42 10.91
C LYS A 177 6.84 -9.40 12.44
N ASN A 178 6.56 -8.25 13.03
CA ASN A 178 6.40 -8.05 14.47
C ASN A 178 4.93 -8.15 14.91
N GLY A 179 4.01 -8.45 13.99
CA GLY A 179 2.57 -8.48 14.26
C GLY A 179 1.91 -7.10 14.34
N LYS A 180 2.61 -6.02 13.97
CA LYS A 180 1.99 -4.70 13.91
C LYS A 180 0.98 -4.68 12.76
N GLU A 181 -0.23 -4.26 13.09
CA GLU A 181 -1.33 -4.15 12.14
C GLU A 181 -1.24 -2.84 11.34
N SER A 182 -1.71 -2.89 10.10
CA SER A 182 -2.02 -1.70 9.29
C SER A 182 -3.38 -1.91 8.63
N TRP A 183 -4.27 -0.94 8.80
CA TRP A 183 -5.64 -1.00 8.30
C TRP A 183 -5.68 -0.90 6.78
N LEU A 184 -6.30 -1.88 6.13
CA LEU A 184 -6.64 -1.83 4.70
C LEU A 184 -8.11 -1.49 4.48
N GLY A 185 -8.95 -1.69 5.51
CA GLY A 185 -10.40 -1.54 5.42
C GLY A 185 -11.04 -2.68 4.65
N GLY A 186 -12.10 -2.36 3.92
CA GLY A 186 -12.83 -3.30 3.09
C GLY A 186 -14.32 -3.32 3.37
N ASP A 187 -15.06 -3.92 2.47
CA ASP A 187 -16.51 -3.96 2.50
C ASP A 187 -17.00 -5.31 3.02
N TYR A 188 -17.89 -5.26 4.00
CA TYR A 188 -18.59 -6.45 4.49
C TYR A 188 -19.64 -6.92 3.49
N ALA A 189 -19.59 -8.20 3.12
CA ALA A 189 -20.63 -8.87 2.36
C ALA A 189 -20.69 -10.36 2.70
N HIS A 190 -21.88 -10.83 3.09
CA HIS A 190 -22.20 -12.24 3.32
C HIS A 190 -21.17 -12.95 4.22
N GLY A 191 -20.91 -12.39 5.41
CA GLY A 191 -20.01 -12.98 6.40
C GLY A 191 -18.52 -12.94 6.03
N GLY A 192 -18.10 -12.07 5.11
CA GLY A 192 -16.69 -11.85 4.80
C GLY A 192 -16.41 -10.41 4.43
N ILE A 193 -15.14 -10.02 4.50
CA ILE A 193 -14.67 -8.67 4.18
C ILE A 193 -13.89 -8.73 2.88
N THR A 194 -14.14 -7.79 1.97
CA THR A 194 -13.41 -7.66 0.71
C THR A 194 -12.61 -6.36 0.70
N ALA A 195 -11.30 -6.44 0.47
CA ALA A 195 -10.42 -5.29 0.37
C ALA A 195 -9.49 -5.41 -0.84
N SER A 196 -8.94 -4.29 -1.26
CA SER A 196 -7.96 -4.25 -2.36
C SER A 196 -6.54 -4.30 -1.83
N ILE A 197 -5.73 -5.21 -2.37
CA ILE A 197 -4.29 -5.31 -2.08
C ILE A 197 -3.47 -4.98 -3.32
N ARG A 198 -2.23 -4.54 -3.12
CA ARG A 198 -1.31 -4.10 -4.17
C ARG A 198 -0.02 -4.91 -4.24
N GLU A 199 0.10 -5.93 -3.41
CA GLU A 199 1.31 -6.73 -3.24
C GLU A 199 0.89 -8.08 -2.62
N LEU A 200 1.58 -9.15 -3.01
CA LEU A 200 1.58 -10.45 -2.34
C LEU A 200 2.84 -10.57 -1.47
N GLY A 201 2.93 -11.61 -0.66
CA GLY A 201 3.97 -11.83 0.37
C GLY A 201 3.54 -11.39 1.76
N GLY A 202 2.40 -10.69 1.86
CA GLY A 202 1.85 -10.19 3.10
C GLY A 202 1.04 -11.22 3.90
N ARG A 203 0.84 -10.90 5.18
CA ARG A 203 -0.06 -11.60 6.10
C ARG A 203 -1.29 -10.73 6.33
N TYR A 204 -2.48 -11.32 6.26
CA TYR A 204 -3.74 -10.60 6.33
C TYR A 204 -4.72 -11.31 7.28
N ALA A 205 -5.52 -10.54 7.99
CA ALA A 205 -6.59 -11.04 8.83
C ALA A 205 -7.72 -10.01 8.93
N VAL A 206 -8.89 -10.43 9.41
CA VAL A 206 -9.99 -9.51 9.73
C VAL A 206 -9.88 -9.04 11.18
N ALA A 207 -9.86 -7.73 11.37
CA ALA A 207 -9.87 -7.07 12.67
C ALA A 207 -11.07 -6.12 12.77
N VAL A 208 -11.22 -5.53 13.96
CA VAL A 208 -12.26 -4.55 14.25
C VAL A 208 -11.63 -3.22 14.66
N ASP A 209 -12.29 -2.14 14.29
CA ASP A 209 -12.11 -0.82 14.86
C ASP A 209 -13.46 -0.23 15.29
N ASN A 210 -13.60 0.09 16.58
CA ASN A 210 -14.82 0.62 17.18
C ASN A 210 -14.56 1.87 18.03
N VAL A 211 -13.38 2.48 17.89
CA VAL A 211 -12.99 3.65 18.68
C VAL A 211 -13.04 4.86 17.77
N ALA A 212 -13.85 5.85 18.13
CA ALA A 212 -13.92 7.08 17.36
C ALA A 212 -12.62 7.89 17.44
N PRO A 213 -12.29 8.67 16.39
CA PRO A 213 -11.18 9.62 16.42
C PRO A 213 -11.22 10.57 17.61
N VAL A 214 -10.05 10.98 18.09
CA VAL A 214 -9.93 11.96 19.17
C VAL A 214 -9.71 13.35 18.60
N ILE A 215 -10.61 14.28 18.93
CA ILE A 215 -10.55 15.69 18.56
C ILE A 215 -9.96 16.48 19.73
N THR A 216 -8.74 17.01 19.56
CA THR A 216 -8.04 17.77 20.61
C THR A 216 -7.90 19.24 20.21
N PRO A 217 -8.57 20.18 20.91
CA PRO A 217 -8.33 21.60 20.69
C PRO A 217 -6.92 22.00 21.14
N LEU A 218 -6.21 22.77 20.33
CA LEU A 218 -4.86 23.24 20.65
C LEU A 218 -4.89 24.72 21.02
N GLN A 219 -4.57 25.02 22.29
CA GLN A 219 -4.53 26.38 22.83
C GLN A 219 -5.82 27.19 22.55
N PRO A 220 -7.02 26.65 22.87
CA PRO A 220 -8.29 27.31 22.57
C PRO A 220 -8.42 28.73 23.14
N GLU A 221 -7.80 28.99 24.29
CA GLU A 221 -7.72 30.31 24.93
C GLU A 221 -7.08 31.38 24.03
N ASN A 222 -6.29 30.97 23.04
CA ASN A 222 -5.58 31.87 22.12
C ASN A 222 -6.26 32.01 20.76
N TRP A 223 -7.36 31.29 20.47
CA TRP A 223 -7.95 31.26 19.13
C TRP A 223 -8.47 32.62 18.68
N LYS A 224 -9.14 33.36 19.58
CA LYS A 224 -9.63 34.72 19.31
C LYS A 224 -8.49 35.70 19.05
N SER A 225 -7.51 35.75 19.95
CA SER A 225 -6.39 36.71 19.85
C SER A 225 -5.50 36.44 18.63
N ARG A 226 -5.28 35.17 18.28
CA ARG A 226 -4.50 34.75 17.10
C ARG A 226 -5.35 34.60 15.84
N ARG A 227 -6.66 34.84 15.92
CA ARG A 227 -7.62 34.66 14.82
C ARG A 227 -7.48 33.32 14.08
N THR A 228 -7.16 32.26 14.82
CA THR A 228 -6.85 30.96 14.24
C THR A 228 -7.31 29.85 15.18
N ILE A 229 -8.20 28.98 14.70
CA ILE A 229 -8.59 27.74 15.38
C ILE A 229 -7.60 26.65 14.98
N ARG A 230 -7.11 25.88 15.95
CA ARG A 230 -6.21 24.74 15.71
C ARG A 230 -6.72 23.51 16.43
N ILE A 231 -6.93 22.43 15.68
CA ILE A 231 -7.44 21.16 16.19
C ILE A 231 -6.47 20.06 15.76
N ARG A 232 -6.09 19.19 16.68
CA ARG A 232 -5.39 17.95 16.36
C ARG A 232 -6.40 16.81 16.27
N LEU A 233 -6.34 16.04 15.19
CA LEU A 233 -7.05 14.77 15.06
C LEU A 233 -6.09 13.61 15.25
N SER A 234 -6.48 12.63 16.05
CA SER A 234 -5.73 11.39 16.24
C SER A 234 -6.68 10.21 16.10
N ASP A 235 -6.19 9.15 15.47
CA ASP A 235 -6.90 7.88 15.30
C ASP A 235 -5.99 6.74 15.75
N ASN A 236 -6.57 5.68 16.32
CA ASN A 236 -5.81 4.55 16.87
C ASN A 236 -5.61 3.40 15.86
N LYS A 237 -6.36 3.33 14.76
CA LYS A 237 -6.35 2.17 13.87
C LYS A 237 -6.75 2.46 12.42
N SER A 238 -8.01 2.79 12.13
CA SER A 238 -8.54 2.86 10.75
C SER A 238 -8.22 4.15 9.98
N GLY A 239 -7.65 5.15 10.65
CA GLY A 239 -7.29 6.45 10.11
C GLY A 239 -8.51 7.36 9.89
N ILE A 240 -8.26 8.66 9.75
CA ILE A 240 -9.31 9.66 9.52
C ILE A 240 -9.80 9.57 8.07
N ALA A 241 -11.08 9.26 7.87
CA ALA A 241 -11.72 9.25 6.56
C ALA A 241 -12.25 10.63 6.17
N SER A 242 -12.85 11.35 7.13
CA SER A 242 -13.40 12.68 6.88
C SER A 242 -13.45 13.54 8.15
N PHE A 243 -13.51 14.86 7.95
CA PHE A 243 -13.75 15.84 9.01
C PHE A 243 -14.59 17.00 8.46
N ARG A 244 -15.28 17.70 9.36
CA ARG A 244 -16.13 18.83 9.01
C ARG A 244 -16.14 19.87 10.13
N GLY A 245 -15.85 21.12 9.78
CA GLY A 245 -15.91 22.25 10.70
C GLY A 245 -17.07 23.18 10.35
N GLU A 246 -17.78 23.64 11.37
CA GLU A 246 -18.84 24.64 11.27
C GLU A 246 -18.67 25.73 12.32
N ILE A 247 -18.97 26.97 11.93
CA ILE A 247 -19.14 28.09 12.87
C ILE A 247 -20.55 28.62 12.70
N ASN A 248 -21.32 28.68 13.78
CA ASN A 248 -22.75 29.08 13.78
C ASN A 248 -23.57 28.29 12.76
N GLY A 249 -23.30 26.98 12.64
CA GLY A 249 -23.97 26.06 11.70
C GLY A 249 -23.60 26.25 10.23
N LYS A 250 -22.62 27.11 9.91
CA LYS A 250 -22.12 27.32 8.54
C LYS A 250 -20.76 26.67 8.36
N PHE A 251 -20.59 25.93 7.27
CA PHE A 251 -19.32 25.27 6.95
C PHE A 251 -18.13 26.25 6.84
N VAL A 252 -17.01 25.86 7.44
CA VAL A 252 -15.72 26.55 7.32
C VAL A 252 -14.63 25.58 6.86
N LEU A 253 -13.74 26.07 5.99
CA LEU A 253 -12.68 25.25 5.42
C LEU A 253 -11.47 25.22 6.36
N PHE A 254 -11.26 24.07 6.99
CA PHE A 254 -9.99 23.78 7.66
C PHE A 254 -8.96 23.27 6.67
N THR A 255 -7.72 23.73 6.83
CA THR A 255 -6.56 23.29 6.03
C THR A 255 -5.59 22.50 6.89
N HIS A 256 -4.90 21.54 6.29
CA HIS A 256 -3.82 20.79 6.94
C HIS A 256 -2.71 20.47 5.94
N ASP A 257 -1.50 20.25 6.46
CA ASP A 257 -0.41 19.65 5.69
C ASP A 257 -0.56 18.14 5.69
N SER A 258 -0.26 17.47 4.57
CA SER A 258 -0.46 16.02 4.40
C SER A 258 0.35 15.16 5.38
N LYS A 259 1.39 15.70 6.03
CA LYS A 259 2.18 15.02 7.06
C LYS A 259 1.81 15.47 8.49
N SER A 260 0.86 16.40 8.64
CA SER A 260 0.44 16.94 9.92
C SER A 260 -0.94 16.43 10.29
N ASN A 261 -1.11 16.09 11.57
CA ASN A 261 -2.40 15.77 12.15
C ASN A 261 -3.12 17.01 12.73
N VAL A 262 -2.64 18.22 12.40
CA VAL A 262 -3.19 19.48 12.88
C VAL A 262 -3.93 20.21 11.75
N TYR A 263 -5.20 20.47 12.01
CA TYR A 263 -6.13 21.18 11.16
C TYR A 263 -6.27 22.60 11.67
N SER A 264 -6.15 23.57 10.76
CA SER A 264 -6.22 24.98 11.12
C SER A 264 -7.28 25.70 10.30
N TYR A 265 -8.00 26.63 10.95
CA TYR A 265 -8.91 27.56 10.29
C TYR A 265 -8.53 28.98 10.70
N HIS A 266 -8.26 29.83 9.70
CA HIS A 266 -8.04 31.26 9.91
C HIS A 266 -9.37 32.00 9.79
N PHE A 267 -9.65 32.90 10.74
CA PHE A 267 -10.93 33.62 10.78
C PHE A 267 -11.08 34.47 9.52
N ASN A 268 -12.23 34.35 8.86
CA ASN A 268 -12.60 35.17 7.71
C ASN A 268 -13.67 36.19 8.11
N ASP A 269 -13.34 37.49 8.07
CA ASP A 269 -14.23 38.58 8.49
C ASP A 269 -15.43 38.79 7.57
N GLU A 270 -15.37 38.32 6.31
CA GLU A 270 -16.50 38.36 5.39
C GLU A 270 -17.58 37.32 5.76
N ARG A 271 -17.19 36.29 6.52
CA ARG A 271 -18.07 35.17 6.88
C ARG A 271 -18.48 35.18 8.35
N LEU A 272 -17.73 35.87 9.19
CA LEU A 272 -17.94 35.95 10.63
C LEU A 272 -18.44 37.35 11.00
N ASN A 273 -19.66 37.43 11.53
CA ASN A 273 -20.23 38.71 11.97
C ASN A 273 -19.49 39.22 13.22
N LYS A 274 -19.11 40.51 13.21
CA LYS A 274 -18.47 41.14 14.37
C LYS A 274 -19.49 41.30 15.51
N GLY A 275 -19.10 40.88 16.72
CA GLY A 275 -19.91 41.02 17.93
C GLY A 275 -20.90 39.88 18.18
N GLU A 276 -21.03 38.91 17.26
CA GLU A 276 -21.84 37.71 17.46
C GLU A 276 -21.06 36.66 18.28
N GLU A 277 -21.76 35.94 19.18
CA GLU A 277 -21.17 34.77 19.84
C GLU A 277 -20.97 33.67 18.80
N LEU A 278 -19.72 33.20 18.66
CA LEU A 278 -19.38 32.17 17.68
C LEU A 278 -19.36 30.80 18.36
N THR A 279 -20.10 29.84 17.81
CA THR A 279 -20.11 28.43 18.23
C THR A 279 -19.44 27.58 17.16
N LEU A 280 -18.32 26.96 17.53
CA LEU A 280 -17.64 25.96 16.72
C LEU A 280 -18.25 24.58 16.96
N VAL A 281 -18.53 23.86 15.88
CA VAL A 281 -18.76 22.42 15.87
C VAL A 281 -17.74 21.79 14.93
N PHE A 282 -16.98 20.81 15.40
CA PHE A 282 -16.02 20.06 14.61
C PHE A 282 -16.30 18.58 14.74
N THR A 283 -16.54 17.90 13.62
CA THR A 283 -16.84 16.47 13.57
C THR A 283 -15.75 15.75 12.80
N ALA A 284 -15.37 14.54 13.23
CA ALA A 284 -14.43 13.67 12.52
C ALA A 284 -14.97 12.24 12.48
N THR A 285 -14.72 11.54 11.37
CA THR A 285 -15.13 10.15 11.14
C THR A 285 -13.95 9.35 10.61
N ASP A 286 -13.71 8.16 11.17
CA ASP A 286 -12.66 7.24 10.72
C ASP A 286 -13.10 6.36 9.53
N SER A 287 -12.20 5.51 9.03
CA SER A 287 -12.50 4.62 7.90
C SER A 287 -13.37 3.41 8.28
N ALA A 288 -13.61 3.17 9.57
CA ALA A 288 -14.51 2.14 10.10
C ALA A 288 -15.94 2.68 10.35
N GLY A 289 -16.13 4.00 10.24
CA GLY A 289 -17.40 4.69 10.43
C GLY A 289 -17.64 5.21 11.85
N ASN A 290 -16.65 5.14 12.75
CA ASN A 290 -16.76 5.71 14.09
C ASN A 290 -16.58 7.23 14.02
N SER A 291 -17.42 7.98 14.74
CA SER A 291 -17.45 9.44 14.66
C SER A 291 -17.39 10.10 16.03
N SER A 292 -16.75 11.27 16.10
CA SER A 292 -16.70 12.12 17.29
C SER A 292 -17.01 13.58 16.95
N GLU A 293 -17.48 14.32 17.93
CA GLU A 293 -17.81 15.74 17.81
C GLU A 293 -17.16 16.53 18.95
N TYR A 294 -16.60 17.69 18.62
CA TYR A 294 -16.16 18.72 19.55
C TYR A 294 -16.98 19.99 19.33
N LYS A 295 -17.60 20.49 20.40
CA LYS A 295 -18.39 21.72 20.39
C LYS A 295 -17.84 22.71 21.40
N SER A 296 -17.66 23.96 20.98
CA SER A 296 -17.14 25.02 21.86
C SER A 296 -17.66 26.40 21.46
N LYS A 297 -17.83 27.27 22.46
CA LYS A 297 -18.05 28.71 22.26
C LYS A 297 -16.68 29.37 22.13
N LEU A 298 -16.47 30.15 21.06
CA LEU A 298 -15.23 30.86 20.80
C LEU A 298 -15.21 32.18 21.54
#